data_AF-A0A974SFU8-F1
#
_entry.id   AF-A0A974SFU8-F1
#
_cell.length_a   1.000
_cell.length_b   1.000
_cell.length_c   1.000
_cell.angle_alpha   90.00
_cell.angle_beta   90.00
_cell.angle_gamma   90.00
#
_symmetry.space_group_name_H-M   'P 1'
#
loop_
_entity.id
_entity.type
_entity.pdbx_description
1 polymer ?
#
loop_
_entity_poly.entity_id
_entity_poly.type
_entity_poly.pdbx_seq_one_letter_code
_entity_poly.pdbx_strand_id
1 'polypeptide(L)'
;MFANAVWARNSNSVAGEIPGSSNGEENQSFQLSKTPVLPGQCLRVREAPGQGEWVPWEEVDTFSLSASDGRHYMLDRSSGTIIFGDGRNGMIPPTGTGNIECDYKYGGGSAGNVAAGAVTKIWDSFSWLDSVTNPVAADGGFDQEAAEQAQIRGPHTLKSWDRGVTAEDIEWLVREAMPQIAKVKCLGAMNRDLEFVPGTATIIVVPETDEPKPVPSQELLSEIEAYLCERTSAPLDTSDPGIEVIGPDYVRIGVEAAVAFTSVEQRKVAEGRIIDNLKQFFHPLYGGDRAAGWELGQNLYVSEVYAVIKNTPGVDYVSGIVIKASVQCFTASLEPLENGPYKPLAAYPKYSAVRSDDNSIQFALAERVEAGSEVKSLVLKGFKENGKIRLRYRTYEPVELIVVSIDGDILECQTLDGQPLEYSYPEGSDLEFDITDDLTVRTYILNGLASGAESFFVKIAVFEPKDIVFLSKTDEYVNTTPSRFAASTLITFSLKRMS
;
A
#
# COMPACT_ATOMS: atom_id res chain seq x y z
N MET A 1 16.23 10.53 7.60
CA MET A 1 16.65 11.55 6.61
C MET A 1 18.16 11.52 6.51
N PHE A 2 18.73 11.16 5.35
CA PHE A 2 20.18 11.12 5.16
C PHE A 2 20.69 12.54 4.88
N ALA A 3 21.67 13.03 5.64
CA ALA A 3 22.11 14.43 5.58
C ALA A 3 22.93 14.81 4.33
N ASN A 4 23.43 13.81 3.60
CA ASN A 4 24.30 13.94 2.43
C ASN A 4 23.82 13.06 1.26
N ALA A 5 22.51 12.88 1.12
CA ALA A 5 21.91 12.12 0.02
C ALA A 5 21.16 13.05 -0.94
N VAL A 6 21.12 12.65 -2.21
CA VAL A 6 20.34 13.27 -3.26
C VAL A 6 19.59 12.19 -4.03
N TRP A 7 18.43 12.54 -4.59
CA TRP A 7 17.73 11.66 -5.51
C TRP A 7 18.54 11.43 -6.79
N ALA A 8 18.57 10.18 -7.23
CA ALA A 8 19.23 9.78 -8.46
C ALA A 8 18.30 8.86 -9.26
N ARG A 9 18.40 8.92 -10.59
CA ARG A 9 17.65 8.07 -11.52
C ARG A 9 18.63 7.33 -12.42
N ASN A 10 18.39 6.03 -12.64
CA ASN A 10 19.20 5.25 -13.57
C ASN A 10 18.92 5.68 -15.01
N SER A 11 19.91 6.26 -15.67
CA SER A 11 19.84 6.64 -17.08
C SER A 11 21.24 6.83 -17.65
N ASN A 12 21.39 6.65 -18.97
CA ASN A 12 22.58 7.01 -19.71
C ASN A 12 22.26 8.21 -20.61
N SER A 13 23.20 9.13 -20.75
CA SER A 13 23.03 10.33 -21.56
C SER A 13 23.76 10.21 -22.90
N VAL A 14 23.12 10.67 -23.96
CA VAL A 14 23.72 10.91 -25.27
C VAL A 14 23.56 12.40 -25.58
N ALA A 15 24.66 13.06 -25.95
CA ALA A 15 24.68 14.47 -26.29
C ALA A 15 25.18 14.66 -27.73
N GLY A 16 24.56 15.57 -28.47
CA GLY A 16 24.94 15.95 -29.82
C GLY A 16 24.77 14.83 -30.85
N GLU A 17 23.81 13.92 -30.67
CA GLU A 17 23.57 12.90 -31.69
C GLU A 17 22.96 13.54 -32.93
N ILE A 18 23.52 13.25 -34.11
CA ILE A 18 23.01 13.72 -35.40
C ILE A 18 22.33 12.54 -36.10
N PRO A 19 21.01 12.33 -35.93
CA PRO A 19 20.32 11.18 -36.51
C PRO A 19 20.18 11.27 -38.04
N GLY A 20 20.30 12.46 -38.63
CA GLY A 20 20.27 12.60 -40.08
C GLY A 20 20.31 14.01 -40.64
N SER A 21 19.98 14.09 -41.93
CA SER A 21 19.95 15.30 -42.74
C SER A 21 18.58 15.46 -43.38
N SER A 22 17.92 16.60 -43.20
CA SER A 22 16.64 16.85 -43.87
C SER A 22 16.83 17.07 -45.36
N ASN A 23 15.98 16.44 -46.17
CA ASN A 23 15.89 16.68 -47.61
C ASN A 23 14.86 17.76 -47.98
N GLY A 24 14.06 18.25 -47.03
CA GLY A 24 13.01 19.25 -47.25
C GLY A 24 11.66 18.69 -47.74
N GLU A 25 11.48 17.37 -47.75
CA GLU A 25 10.21 16.71 -48.09
C GLU A 25 9.31 16.51 -46.86
N GLU A 26 8.03 16.24 -47.09
CA GLU A 26 7.02 15.99 -46.05
C GLU A 26 7.26 14.66 -45.29
N ASN A 27 6.79 14.61 -44.03
CA ASN A 27 6.73 13.38 -43.20
C ASN A 27 8.07 12.64 -43.03
N GLN A 28 9.18 13.39 -43.01
CA GLN A 28 10.50 12.79 -42.81
C GLN A 28 10.62 12.15 -41.43
N SER A 29 11.33 11.02 -41.38
CA SER A 29 11.62 10.30 -40.14
C SER A 29 13.11 10.06 -39.96
N PHE A 30 13.56 10.09 -38.71
CA PHE A 30 14.95 9.91 -38.32
C PHE A 30 15.05 9.01 -37.09
N GLN A 31 16.12 8.24 -37.03
CA GLN A 31 16.27 7.17 -36.06
C GLN A 31 17.39 7.50 -35.07
N LEU A 32 17.07 7.54 -33.78
CA LEU A 32 18.08 7.63 -32.71
C LEU A 32 18.77 6.29 -32.51
N SER A 33 20.03 6.33 -32.09
CA SER A 33 20.93 5.17 -32.02
C SER A 33 20.74 4.31 -30.78
N LYS A 34 20.14 4.86 -29.71
CA LYS A 34 19.89 4.18 -28.44
C LYS A 34 18.42 4.27 -28.03
N THR A 35 17.91 3.19 -27.47
CA THR A 35 16.53 3.03 -27.03
C THR A 35 16.47 2.25 -25.72
N PRO A 36 15.36 2.32 -24.97
CA PRO A 36 14.25 3.27 -25.14
C PRO A 36 14.67 4.71 -24.77
N VAL A 37 14.03 5.71 -25.38
CA VAL A 37 14.32 7.14 -25.14
C VAL A 37 13.51 7.66 -23.95
N LEU A 38 14.19 8.09 -22.90
CA LEU A 38 13.58 8.61 -21.67
C LEU A 38 13.11 10.07 -21.82
N PRO A 39 12.12 10.52 -21.03
CA PRO A 39 11.64 11.90 -21.05
C PRO A 39 12.73 12.96 -20.82
N GLY A 40 12.55 14.14 -21.42
CA GLY A 40 13.46 15.28 -21.29
C GLY A 40 14.52 15.38 -22.39
N GLN A 41 14.27 14.79 -23.55
CA GLN A 41 15.09 14.97 -24.74
C GLN A 41 14.94 16.39 -25.32
N CYS A 42 15.99 16.87 -26.00
CA CYS A 42 16.01 18.17 -26.65
C CYS A 42 16.41 17.98 -28.12
N LEU A 43 15.43 18.10 -29.02
CA LEU A 43 15.67 18.10 -30.46
C LEU A 43 15.93 19.53 -30.93
N ARG A 44 16.98 19.69 -31.74
CA ARG A 44 17.33 20.95 -32.37
C ARG A 44 17.54 20.76 -33.86
N VAL A 45 17.12 21.75 -34.64
CA VAL A 45 17.30 21.76 -36.09
C VAL A 45 18.03 23.03 -36.48
N ARG A 46 19.03 22.88 -37.36
CA ARG A 46 19.70 24.02 -37.97
C ARG A 46 18.94 24.43 -39.23
N GLU A 47 18.23 25.56 -39.14
CA GLU A 47 17.27 25.98 -40.17
C GLU A 47 17.88 26.72 -41.37
N ALA A 48 19.12 27.21 -41.23
CA ALA A 48 19.83 27.92 -42.29
C ALA A 48 21.03 27.11 -42.83
N PRO A 49 21.32 27.15 -44.15
CA PRO A 49 22.51 26.51 -44.71
C PRO A 49 23.80 27.12 -44.12
N GLY A 50 24.73 26.28 -43.63
CA GLY A 50 26.02 26.74 -43.07
C GLY A 50 26.04 26.84 -41.55
N GLN A 51 26.55 27.94 -40.97
CA GLN A 51 26.63 28.19 -39.52
C GLN A 51 25.31 28.74 -38.93
N GLY A 52 24.16 28.21 -39.34
CA GLY A 52 22.89 28.55 -38.68
C GLY A 52 22.90 28.16 -37.20
N GLU A 53 22.16 28.91 -36.38
CA GLU A 53 21.94 28.54 -34.97
C GLU A 53 21.09 27.27 -34.86
N TRP A 54 21.30 26.52 -33.79
CA TRP A 54 20.47 25.37 -33.42
C TRP A 54 19.17 25.88 -32.83
N VAL A 55 18.06 25.62 -33.52
CA VAL A 55 16.73 26.04 -33.08
C VAL A 55 16.04 24.87 -32.38
N PRO A 56 15.54 25.02 -31.14
CA PRO A 56 14.81 23.95 -30.47
C PRO A 56 13.47 23.70 -31.15
N TRP A 57 13.12 22.42 -31.26
CA TRP A 57 11.82 21.95 -31.70
C TRP A 57 11.09 21.32 -30.51
N GLU A 58 9.76 21.40 -30.51
CA GLU A 58 8.89 20.94 -29.42
C GLU A 58 8.32 19.55 -29.75
N GLU A 59 8.34 18.64 -28.78
CA GLU A 59 7.69 17.33 -28.92
C GLU A 59 6.18 17.51 -28.76
N VAL A 60 5.41 16.90 -29.65
CA VAL A 60 3.95 16.82 -29.55
C VAL A 60 3.49 15.37 -29.71
N ASP A 61 2.37 15.01 -29.09
CA ASP A 61 1.79 13.66 -29.24
C ASP A 61 1.17 13.44 -30.63
N THR A 62 0.66 14.52 -31.24
CA THR A 62 0.05 14.51 -32.56
C THR A 62 0.18 15.87 -33.25
N PHE A 63 0.29 15.86 -34.58
CA PHE A 63 0.32 17.07 -35.37
C PHE A 63 -1.04 17.77 -35.52
N SER A 64 -2.16 17.18 -35.08
CA SER A 64 -3.52 17.70 -35.35
C SER A 64 -3.78 19.14 -34.87
N LEU A 65 -3.03 19.62 -33.88
CA LEU A 65 -3.11 20.99 -33.35
C LEU A 65 -1.93 21.88 -33.76
N SER A 66 -1.04 21.36 -34.61
CA SER A 66 0.18 22.05 -35.03
C SER A 66 -0.10 23.00 -36.20
N ALA A 67 0.34 24.26 -36.08
CA ALA A 67 0.34 25.17 -37.20
C ALA A 67 1.37 24.75 -38.27
N SER A 68 1.20 25.22 -39.50
CA SER A 68 2.11 24.92 -40.64
C SER A 68 3.56 25.37 -40.42
N ASP A 69 3.77 26.38 -39.59
CA ASP A 69 5.07 26.92 -39.19
C ASP A 69 5.48 26.50 -37.77
N GLY A 70 4.70 25.63 -37.13
CA GLY A 70 4.97 25.08 -35.81
C GLY A 70 6.18 24.14 -35.87
N ARG A 71 7.21 24.43 -35.07
CA ARG A 71 8.44 23.63 -34.96
C ARG A 71 8.22 22.39 -34.09
N HIS A 72 7.37 21.50 -34.56
CA HIS A 72 6.93 20.34 -33.81
C HIS A 72 7.48 19.05 -34.41
N TYR A 73 7.74 18.08 -33.54
CA TYR A 73 8.08 16.71 -33.92
C TYR A 73 7.34 15.73 -33.02
N MET A 74 7.12 14.52 -33.52
CA MET A 74 6.67 13.38 -32.72
C MET A 74 7.86 12.46 -32.46
N LEU A 75 7.88 11.79 -31.31
CA LEU A 75 8.91 10.81 -30.96
C LEU A 75 8.27 9.50 -30.51
N ASP A 76 8.49 8.44 -31.28
CA ASP A 76 8.30 7.09 -30.77
C ASP A 76 9.52 6.73 -29.91
N ARG A 77 9.35 6.79 -28.59
CA ARG A 77 10.40 6.51 -27.60
C ARG A 77 10.88 5.06 -27.62
N SER A 78 10.02 4.14 -28.07
CA SER A 78 10.33 2.71 -28.09
C SER A 78 11.33 2.38 -29.18
N SER A 79 11.03 2.84 -30.39
CA SER A 79 11.90 2.66 -31.53
C SER A 79 13.00 3.71 -31.56
N GLY A 80 12.82 4.89 -30.96
CA GLY A 80 13.69 6.06 -31.10
C GLY A 80 13.42 6.86 -32.39
N THR A 81 12.24 6.68 -32.99
CA THR A 81 11.89 7.30 -34.28
C THR A 81 11.34 8.71 -34.07
N ILE A 82 12.03 9.71 -34.60
CA ILE A 82 11.58 11.10 -34.71
C ILE A 82 10.81 11.25 -36.02
N ILE A 83 9.64 11.89 -35.98
CA ILE A 83 8.81 12.17 -37.15
C ILE A 83 8.54 13.68 -37.21
N PHE A 84 8.63 14.26 -38.39
CA PHE A 84 8.34 15.67 -38.65
C PHE A 84 7.01 15.86 -39.40
N GLY A 85 6.48 17.08 -39.37
CA GLY A 85 5.21 17.43 -40.02
C GLY A 85 5.25 17.44 -41.55
N ASP A 86 4.10 17.73 -42.14
CA ASP A 86 3.88 17.77 -43.59
C ASP A 86 3.81 19.20 -44.17
N GLY A 87 4.09 20.22 -43.36
CA GLY A 87 4.01 21.63 -43.73
C GLY A 87 2.58 22.20 -43.68
N ARG A 88 1.57 21.38 -43.41
CA ARG A 88 0.21 21.82 -43.06
C ARG A 88 -0.04 21.68 -41.57
N ASN A 89 0.34 20.53 -41.03
CA ASN A 89 0.27 20.15 -39.62
C ASN A 89 1.71 19.98 -39.11
N GLY A 90 2.32 21.08 -38.66
CA GLY A 90 3.73 21.12 -38.29
C GLY A 90 4.65 21.42 -39.47
N MET A 91 5.74 22.13 -39.18
CA MET A 91 6.74 22.58 -40.13
C MET A 91 7.57 21.42 -40.67
N ILE A 92 7.91 21.47 -41.97
CA ILE A 92 8.91 20.57 -42.57
C ILE A 92 10.30 21.11 -42.20
N PRO A 93 11.20 20.28 -41.63
CA PRO A 93 12.56 20.73 -41.34
C PRO A 93 13.25 21.13 -42.65
N PRO A 94 13.87 22.32 -42.73
CA PRO A 94 14.47 22.79 -43.96
C PRO A 94 15.66 21.90 -44.37
N THR A 95 15.95 21.88 -45.67
CA THR A 95 17.03 21.08 -46.24
C THR A 95 18.38 21.47 -45.66
N GLY A 96 19.18 20.49 -45.24
CA GLY A 96 20.51 20.71 -44.68
C GLY A 96 21.34 19.43 -44.61
N THR A 97 22.59 19.57 -44.18
CA THR A 97 23.51 18.43 -43.93
C THR A 97 23.79 18.35 -42.44
N GLY A 98 23.51 17.19 -41.84
CA GLY A 98 23.64 16.94 -40.40
C GLY A 98 22.93 18.00 -39.57
N ASN A 99 21.77 18.46 -40.04
CA ASN A 99 21.09 19.63 -39.51
C ASN A 99 20.02 19.29 -38.46
N ILE A 100 19.98 18.05 -38.00
CA ILE A 100 19.09 17.58 -36.95
C ILE A 100 20.00 17.02 -35.86
N GLU A 101 19.85 17.51 -34.64
CA GLU A 101 20.63 17.12 -33.47
C GLU A 101 19.68 16.81 -32.32
N CYS A 102 19.97 15.76 -31.56
CA CYS A 102 19.20 15.41 -30.37
C CYS A 102 20.11 15.12 -29.18
N ASP A 103 19.85 15.79 -28.07
CA ASP A 103 20.32 15.38 -26.76
C ASP A 103 19.23 14.55 -26.10
N TYR A 104 19.54 13.34 -25.63
CA TYR A 104 18.54 12.46 -25.03
C TYR A 104 19.14 11.53 -23.99
N LYS A 105 18.27 10.93 -23.19
CA LYS A 105 18.63 9.90 -22.23
C LYS A 105 18.02 8.57 -22.67
N TYR A 106 18.70 7.48 -22.36
CA TYR A 106 18.24 6.12 -22.65
C TYR A 106 18.58 5.16 -21.51
N GLY A 107 17.96 3.98 -21.54
CA GLY A 107 18.11 2.95 -20.52
C GLY A 107 16.87 2.87 -19.62
N GLY A 108 17.08 2.74 -18.31
CA GLY A 108 16.01 2.35 -17.39
C GLY A 108 15.86 0.82 -17.37
N GLY A 109 14.62 0.35 -17.19
CA GLY A 109 14.32 -1.08 -17.12
C GLY A 109 14.51 -1.69 -15.73
N SER A 110 14.09 -2.95 -15.61
CA SER A 110 14.17 -3.75 -14.38
C SER A 110 15.62 -3.91 -13.88
N ALA A 111 16.60 -3.87 -14.79
CA ALA A 111 18.02 -3.92 -14.49
C ALA A 111 18.52 -2.73 -13.63
N GLY A 112 17.74 -1.65 -13.52
CA GLY A 112 18.01 -0.52 -12.63
C GLY A 112 17.66 -0.77 -11.17
N ASN A 113 16.87 -1.80 -10.88
CA ASN A 113 16.42 -2.11 -9.52
C ASN A 113 17.53 -2.87 -8.80
N VAL A 114 18.25 -2.16 -7.92
CA VAL A 114 19.43 -2.71 -7.23
C VAL A 114 19.29 -2.54 -5.72
N ALA A 115 19.78 -3.51 -4.97
CA ALA A 115 19.74 -3.48 -3.51
C ALA A 115 20.50 -2.28 -2.93
N ALA A 116 20.19 -1.93 -1.67
CA ALA A 116 20.97 -0.94 -0.92
C ALA A 116 22.46 -1.33 -0.90
N GLY A 117 23.34 -0.36 -1.11
CA GLY A 117 24.79 -0.55 -1.14
C GLY A 117 25.36 -1.09 -2.45
N ALA A 118 24.55 -1.33 -3.48
CA ALA A 118 25.03 -1.84 -4.78
C ALA A 118 25.78 -0.78 -5.61
N VAL A 119 25.39 0.51 -5.52
CA VAL A 119 25.96 1.59 -6.33
C VAL A 119 27.18 2.19 -5.65
N THR A 120 28.36 1.64 -5.92
CA THR A 120 29.61 2.03 -5.23
C THR A 120 30.65 2.71 -6.11
N LYS A 121 30.47 2.66 -7.44
CA LYS A 121 31.48 3.10 -8.39
C LYS A 121 31.31 4.57 -8.73
N ILE A 122 32.39 5.33 -8.57
CA ILE A 122 32.50 6.72 -9.02
C ILE A 122 33.02 6.73 -10.46
N TRP A 123 32.31 7.39 -11.37
CA TRP A 123 32.75 7.52 -12.76
C TRP A 123 33.75 8.66 -12.94
N ASP A 124 33.44 9.83 -12.38
CA ASP A 124 34.32 11.00 -12.37
C ASP A 124 34.96 11.18 -10.98
N SER A 125 36.29 11.14 -10.90
CA SER A 125 36.99 11.27 -9.63
C SER A 125 36.99 12.73 -9.15
N PHE A 126 36.45 12.97 -7.95
CA PHE A 126 36.52 14.27 -7.27
C PHE A 126 37.44 14.17 -6.05
N SER A 127 38.35 15.13 -5.87
CA SER A 127 39.38 15.08 -4.82
C SER A 127 38.84 15.16 -3.38
N TRP A 128 37.59 15.56 -3.20
CA TRP A 128 36.91 15.72 -1.90
C TRP A 128 35.89 14.62 -1.62
N LEU A 129 35.73 13.65 -2.54
CA LEU A 129 34.73 12.59 -2.46
C LEU A 129 35.41 11.24 -2.25
N ASP A 130 35.27 10.68 -1.05
CA ASP A 130 35.92 9.40 -0.68
C ASP A 130 35.20 8.18 -1.25
N SER A 131 33.86 8.16 -1.20
CA SER A 131 33.04 7.04 -1.70
C SER A 131 31.60 7.47 -1.95
N VAL A 132 30.87 6.65 -2.70
CA VAL A 132 29.43 6.80 -2.95
C VAL A 132 28.73 5.49 -2.65
N THR A 133 27.47 5.57 -2.20
CA THR A 133 26.60 4.42 -1.97
C THR A 133 25.14 4.84 -2.10
N ASN A 134 24.27 3.91 -2.50
CA ASN A 134 22.81 4.08 -2.36
C ASN A 134 22.37 3.52 -0.99
N PRO A 135 21.97 4.36 -0.02
CA PRO A 135 21.62 3.89 1.32
C PRO A 135 20.27 3.14 1.37
N VAL A 136 19.46 3.29 0.33
CA VAL A 136 18.21 2.56 0.09
C VAL A 136 18.30 1.84 -1.25
N ALA A 137 17.50 0.78 -1.43
CA ALA A 137 17.41 0.10 -2.72
C ALA A 137 16.92 1.09 -3.80
N ALA A 138 17.46 0.96 -5.01
CA ALA A 138 16.89 1.59 -6.17
C ALA A 138 15.72 0.72 -6.66
N ASP A 139 14.63 1.37 -7.02
CA ASP A 139 13.39 0.72 -7.44
C ASP A 139 12.72 1.57 -8.53
N GLY A 140 11.61 1.08 -9.07
CA GLY A 140 10.78 1.77 -10.06
C GLY A 140 11.28 1.67 -11.50
N GLY A 141 12.28 0.83 -11.76
CA GLY A 141 12.68 0.44 -13.10
C GLY A 141 11.79 -0.70 -13.61
N PHE A 142 11.21 -0.54 -14.80
CA PHE A 142 10.42 -1.58 -15.44
C PHE A 142 10.71 -1.65 -16.94
N ASP A 143 10.71 -2.87 -17.49
CA ASP A 143 10.98 -3.11 -18.89
C ASP A 143 9.78 -2.74 -19.77
N GLN A 144 9.96 -2.61 -21.07
CA GLN A 144 8.84 -2.24 -21.94
C GLN A 144 7.69 -3.25 -21.89
N GLU A 145 6.46 -2.72 -21.99
CA GLU A 145 5.24 -3.51 -22.10
C GLU A 145 5.30 -4.48 -23.28
N ALA A 146 4.93 -5.75 -23.04
CA ALA A 146 4.81 -6.76 -24.09
C ALA A 146 3.55 -6.54 -24.95
N ALA A 147 3.58 -6.96 -26.21
CA ALA A 147 2.49 -6.74 -27.17
C ALA A 147 1.15 -7.36 -26.71
N GLU A 148 1.19 -8.46 -25.97
CA GLU A 148 0.01 -9.12 -25.39
C GLU A 148 -0.64 -8.27 -24.30
N GLN A 149 0.16 -7.59 -23.46
CA GLN A 149 -0.34 -6.67 -22.44
C GLN A 149 -0.97 -5.43 -23.09
N ALA A 150 -0.32 -4.90 -24.14
CA ALA A 150 -0.85 -3.78 -24.92
C ALA A 150 -2.22 -4.08 -25.58
N GLN A 151 -2.48 -5.33 -25.99
CA GLN A 151 -3.79 -5.75 -26.52
C GLN A 151 -4.91 -5.73 -25.48
N ILE A 152 -4.59 -6.05 -24.22
CA ILE A 152 -5.53 -5.94 -23.10
C ILE A 152 -5.77 -4.46 -22.77
N ARG A 153 -4.72 -3.63 -22.87
CA ARG A 153 -4.76 -2.19 -22.58
C ARG A 153 -5.61 -1.39 -23.57
N GLY A 154 -5.42 -1.59 -24.87
CA GLY A 154 -6.00 -0.75 -25.94
C GLY A 154 -7.51 -0.44 -25.82
N PRO A 155 -8.38 -1.44 -25.57
CA PRO A 155 -9.82 -1.20 -25.38
C PRO A 155 -10.16 -0.33 -24.16
N HIS A 156 -9.37 -0.40 -23.09
CA HIS A 156 -9.61 0.36 -21.86
C HIS A 156 -9.17 1.82 -21.98
N THR A 157 -8.06 2.11 -22.67
CA THR A 157 -7.63 3.50 -22.97
C THR A 157 -8.71 4.26 -23.76
N LEU A 158 -9.35 3.58 -24.72
CA LEU A 158 -10.47 4.15 -25.49
C LEU A 158 -11.73 4.36 -24.64
N LYS A 159 -11.90 3.62 -23.55
CA LYS A 159 -13.07 3.73 -22.66
C LYS A 159 -12.94 4.93 -21.71
N SER A 160 -11.75 5.13 -21.14
CA SER A 160 -11.51 6.18 -20.14
C SER A 160 -11.18 7.56 -20.75
N TRP A 161 -10.82 7.63 -22.05
CA TRP A 161 -10.42 8.87 -22.73
C TRP A 161 -9.30 9.62 -21.96
N ASP A 162 -8.38 8.86 -21.35
CA ASP A 162 -7.29 9.38 -20.51
C ASP A 162 -7.78 10.25 -19.32
N ARG A 163 -8.97 9.93 -18.78
CA ARG A 163 -9.57 10.63 -17.64
C ARG A 163 -10.02 9.66 -16.55
N GLY A 164 -9.66 9.99 -15.30
CA GLY A 164 -10.09 9.24 -14.12
C GLY A 164 -11.39 9.79 -13.57
N VAL A 165 -12.51 9.13 -13.86
CA VAL A 165 -13.85 9.53 -13.38
C VAL A 165 -14.39 8.55 -12.36
N THR A 166 -14.28 7.25 -12.65
CA THR A 166 -14.67 6.17 -11.73
C THR A 166 -13.45 5.61 -10.99
N ALA A 167 -13.69 4.85 -9.91
CA ALA A 167 -12.64 4.15 -9.19
C ALA A 167 -11.89 3.18 -10.14
N GLU A 168 -12.62 2.51 -11.03
CA GLU A 168 -12.04 1.62 -12.03
C GLU A 168 -11.20 2.35 -13.07
N ASP A 169 -11.59 3.58 -13.48
CA ASP A 169 -10.77 4.39 -14.40
C ASP A 169 -9.47 4.83 -13.74
N ILE A 170 -9.52 5.24 -12.46
CA ILE A 170 -8.33 5.61 -11.67
C ILE A 170 -7.41 4.41 -11.49
N GLU A 171 -7.94 3.26 -11.05
CA GLU A 171 -7.16 2.03 -10.93
C GLU A 171 -6.50 1.66 -12.26
N TRP A 172 -7.22 1.83 -13.37
CA TRP A 172 -6.68 1.53 -14.69
C TRP A 172 -5.58 2.52 -15.11
N LEU A 173 -5.77 3.82 -14.89
CA LEU A 173 -4.76 4.86 -15.15
C LEU A 173 -3.45 4.58 -14.40
N VAL A 174 -3.53 4.18 -13.13
CA VAL A 174 -2.33 3.81 -12.36
C VAL A 174 -1.62 2.61 -12.98
N ARG A 175 -2.36 1.55 -13.34
CA ARG A 175 -1.76 0.35 -13.98
C ARG A 175 -1.12 0.68 -15.33
N GLU A 176 -1.72 1.60 -16.09
CA GLU A 176 -1.17 2.04 -17.38
C GLU A 176 0.14 2.83 -17.20
N ALA A 177 0.14 3.79 -16.27
CA ALA A 177 1.30 4.65 -16.07
C ALA A 177 2.46 3.95 -15.37
N MET A 178 2.15 3.03 -14.45
CA MET A 178 3.13 2.35 -13.61
C MET A 178 3.01 0.82 -13.74
N PRO A 179 3.60 0.23 -14.80
CA PRO A 179 3.57 -1.22 -15.01
C PRO A 179 4.14 -2.04 -13.84
N GLN A 180 5.01 -1.43 -13.02
CA GLN A 180 5.56 -2.04 -11.80
C GLN A 180 4.55 -2.19 -10.65
N ILE A 181 3.30 -1.76 -10.81
CA ILE A 181 2.25 -1.94 -9.81
C ILE A 181 1.51 -3.25 -10.05
N ALA A 182 1.73 -4.23 -9.16
CA ALA A 182 1.02 -5.51 -9.21
C ALA A 182 -0.46 -5.37 -8.83
N LYS A 183 -0.77 -4.53 -7.83
CA LYS A 183 -2.16 -4.31 -7.38
C LYS A 183 -2.43 -2.85 -7.13
N VAL A 184 -3.62 -2.42 -7.52
CA VAL A 184 -4.16 -1.11 -7.20
C VAL A 184 -5.62 -1.23 -6.86
N LYS A 185 -6.04 -0.49 -5.83
CA LYS A 185 -7.43 -0.35 -5.42
C LYS A 185 -7.74 1.11 -5.16
N CYS A 186 -8.76 1.64 -5.83
CA CYS A 186 -9.27 2.97 -5.56
C CYS A 186 -10.49 2.87 -4.63
N LEU A 187 -10.42 3.58 -3.51
CA LEU A 187 -11.49 3.71 -2.53
C LEU A 187 -12.04 5.13 -2.62
N GLY A 188 -13.15 5.28 -3.35
CA GLY A 188 -13.81 6.58 -3.53
C GLY A 188 -14.50 7.05 -2.25
N ALA A 189 -14.54 8.37 -2.08
CA ALA A 189 -15.04 9.04 -0.87
C ALA A 189 -14.37 8.52 0.41
N MET A 190 -13.09 8.19 0.35
CA MET A 190 -12.30 7.78 1.52
C MET A 190 -11.01 8.59 1.62
N ASN A 191 -10.71 9.06 2.83
CA ASN A 191 -9.40 9.62 3.17
C ASN A 191 -8.39 8.51 3.52
N ARG A 192 -7.15 8.91 3.78
CA ARG A 192 -6.01 8.04 4.15
C ARG A 192 -6.29 7.11 5.33
N ASP A 193 -7.11 7.53 6.28
CA ASP A 193 -7.50 6.74 7.45
C ASP A 193 -8.66 5.76 7.15
N LEU A 194 -9.06 5.70 5.88
CA LEU A 194 -10.16 4.89 5.34
C LEU A 194 -11.49 5.25 6.01
N GLU A 195 -11.69 6.55 6.22
CA GLU A 195 -12.92 7.15 6.70
C GLU A 195 -13.68 7.77 5.54
N PHE A 196 -15.01 7.72 5.60
CA PHE A 196 -15.84 8.24 4.53
C PHE A 196 -15.79 9.78 4.50
N VAL A 197 -15.14 10.35 3.49
CA VAL A 197 -15.02 11.79 3.27
C VAL A 197 -15.39 12.10 1.81
N PRO A 198 -16.57 12.70 1.54
CA PRO A 198 -16.99 13.06 0.19
C PRO A 198 -15.96 13.97 -0.51
N GLY A 199 -15.77 13.75 -1.81
CA GLY A 199 -14.82 14.53 -2.62
C GLY A 199 -13.36 14.08 -2.53
N THR A 200 -13.07 13.06 -1.71
CA THR A 200 -11.74 12.44 -1.62
C THR A 200 -11.72 11.05 -2.25
N ALA A 201 -10.54 10.56 -2.62
CA ALA A 201 -10.32 9.18 -3.03
C ALA A 201 -8.95 8.72 -2.55
N THR A 202 -8.89 7.56 -1.91
CA THR A 202 -7.64 6.93 -1.49
C THR A 202 -7.30 5.78 -2.42
N ILE A 203 -6.10 5.81 -2.99
CA ILE A 203 -5.60 4.79 -3.90
C ILE A 203 -4.53 4.00 -3.16
N ILE A 204 -4.78 2.71 -2.95
CA ILE A 204 -3.83 1.79 -2.36
C ILE A 204 -3.06 1.11 -3.49
N VAL A 205 -1.74 1.24 -3.52
CA VAL A 205 -0.87 0.65 -4.55
C VAL A 205 0.12 -0.33 -3.95
N VAL A 206 0.27 -1.49 -4.59
CA VAL A 206 1.19 -2.56 -4.19
C VAL A 206 2.15 -2.81 -5.34
N PRO A 207 3.47 -2.57 -5.17
CA PRO A 207 4.44 -2.80 -6.22
C PRO A 207 4.66 -4.30 -6.47
N GLU A 208 5.05 -4.64 -7.69
CA GLU A 208 5.48 -5.98 -8.06
C GLU A 208 6.91 -6.22 -7.59
N THR A 209 7.06 -6.99 -6.52
CA THR A 209 8.38 -7.35 -5.95
C THR A 209 8.33 -8.77 -5.39
N ASP A 210 9.49 -9.42 -5.32
CA ASP A 210 9.67 -10.70 -4.63
C ASP A 210 9.83 -10.55 -3.10
N GLU A 211 9.71 -9.33 -2.58
CA GLU A 211 9.82 -9.10 -1.15
C GLU A 211 8.61 -9.71 -0.42
N PRO A 212 8.79 -10.31 0.77
CA PRO A 212 7.68 -10.88 1.54
C PRO A 212 6.58 -9.87 1.89
N LYS A 213 6.92 -8.57 1.91
CA LYS A 213 6.03 -7.45 2.22
C LYS A 213 6.25 -6.33 1.19
N PRO A 214 5.64 -6.40 0.00
CA PRO A 214 5.80 -5.36 -1.01
C PRO A 214 5.27 -4.01 -0.54
N VAL A 215 6.12 -2.99 -0.46
CA VAL A 215 5.73 -1.63 -0.05
C VAL A 215 6.25 -0.63 -1.08
N PRO A 216 5.41 0.29 -1.60
CA PRO A 216 5.87 1.29 -2.56
C PRO A 216 6.82 2.31 -1.90
N SER A 217 7.79 2.80 -2.65
CA SER A 217 8.62 3.93 -2.20
C SER A 217 7.82 5.24 -2.18
N GLN A 218 8.30 6.23 -1.42
CA GLN A 218 7.64 7.54 -1.38
C GLN A 218 7.67 8.24 -2.74
N GLU A 219 8.74 8.05 -3.53
CA GLU A 219 8.84 8.60 -4.88
C GLU A 219 7.75 8.03 -5.79
N LEU A 220 7.53 6.71 -5.74
CA LEU A 220 6.49 6.06 -6.53
C LEU A 220 5.10 6.57 -6.16
N LEU A 221 4.82 6.73 -4.87
CA LEU A 221 3.55 7.31 -4.40
C LEU A 221 3.35 8.72 -4.96
N SER A 222 4.36 9.59 -4.84
CA SER A 222 4.28 10.97 -5.34
C SER A 222 4.21 11.08 -6.87
N GLU A 223 4.86 10.17 -7.60
CA GLU A 223 4.80 10.11 -9.06
C GLU A 223 3.39 9.71 -9.54
N ILE A 224 2.77 8.73 -8.87
CA ILE A 224 1.38 8.32 -9.16
C ILE A 224 0.40 9.42 -8.82
N GLU A 225 0.56 10.08 -7.67
CA GLU A 225 -0.31 11.16 -7.23
C GLU A 225 -0.29 12.32 -8.24
N ALA A 226 0.91 12.77 -8.65
CA ALA A 226 1.06 13.81 -9.67
C ALA A 226 0.43 13.40 -11.01
N TYR A 227 0.65 12.16 -11.45
CA TYR A 227 0.09 11.63 -12.69
C TYR A 227 -1.44 11.62 -12.69
N LEU A 228 -2.05 11.22 -11.56
CA LEU A 228 -3.50 11.21 -11.39
C LEU A 228 -4.08 12.62 -11.33
N CYS A 229 -3.46 13.55 -10.60
CA CYS A 229 -3.93 14.93 -10.46
C CYS A 229 -4.09 15.65 -11.81
N GLU A 230 -3.25 15.35 -12.81
CA GLU A 230 -3.37 15.89 -14.18
C GLU A 230 -4.59 15.35 -14.95
N ARG A 231 -5.04 14.13 -14.61
CA ARG A 231 -6.02 13.33 -15.37
C ARG A 231 -7.36 13.17 -14.68
N THR A 232 -7.46 13.48 -13.40
CA THR A 232 -8.72 13.51 -12.66
C THR A 232 -9.28 14.92 -12.59
N SER A 233 -10.57 15.07 -12.89
CA SER A 233 -11.26 16.35 -12.75
C SER A 233 -11.37 16.73 -11.26
N ALA A 234 -10.81 17.88 -10.87
CA ALA A 234 -11.03 18.42 -9.52
C ALA A 234 -12.53 18.65 -9.27
N PRO A 235 -13.06 18.34 -8.07
CA PRO A 235 -14.34 18.86 -7.63
C PRO A 235 -14.32 20.39 -7.76
N LEU A 236 -15.41 20.98 -8.27
CA LEU A 236 -15.57 22.38 -8.67
C LEU A 236 -15.25 23.47 -7.61
N ASP A 237 -14.72 23.12 -6.43
CA ASP A 237 -14.53 24.01 -5.27
C ASP A 237 -13.22 23.78 -4.48
N THR A 238 -12.39 22.79 -4.82
CA THR A 238 -11.09 22.58 -4.13
C THR A 238 -9.93 22.71 -5.11
N SER A 239 -8.90 23.44 -4.69
CA SER A 239 -7.65 23.64 -5.47
C SER A 239 -6.87 22.35 -5.70
N ASP A 240 -7.26 21.29 -5.01
CA ASP A 240 -6.61 19.98 -4.99
C ASP A 240 -7.71 18.92 -5.20
N PRO A 241 -7.62 18.04 -6.22
CA PRO A 241 -8.42 16.82 -6.25
C PRO A 241 -8.01 16.02 -5.01
N GLY A 242 -8.92 15.75 -4.07
CA GLY A 242 -8.59 15.08 -2.79
C GLY A 242 -8.14 13.62 -2.97
N ILE A 243 -7.09 13.39 -3.73
CA ILE A 243 -6.54 12.11 -4.14
C ILE A 243 -5.34 11.84 -3.27
N GLU A 244 -5.37 10.75 -2.54
CA GLU A 244 -4.28 10.33 -1.68
C GLU A 244 -3.80 8.95 -2.12
N VAL A 245 -2.50 8.83 -2.42
CA VAL A 245 -1.90 7.56 -2.83
C VAL A 245 -1.10 6.99 -1.67
N ILE A 246 -1.42 5.77 -1.25
CA ILE A 246 -0.80 5.11 -0.09
C ILE A 246 -0.35 3.68 -0.41
N GLY A 247 0.61 3.18 0.36
CA GLY A 247 0.97 1.76 0.37
C GLY A 247 0.03 0.93 1.24
N PRO A 248 0.03 -0.40 1.10
CA PRO A 248 -0.77 -1.30 1.92
C PRO A 248 -0.20 -1.46 3.33
N ASP A 249 -1.10 -1.64 4.30
CA ASP A 249 -0.77 -2.23 5.59
C ASP A 249 -0.97 -3.74 5.53
N TYR A 250 -0.01 -4.48 6.10
CA TYR A 250 -0.03 -5.94 6.12
C TYR A 250 -0.33 -6.47 7.51
N VAL A 251 -1.24 -7.43 7.60
CA VAL A 251 -1.50 -8.20 8.80
C VAL A 251 -0.57 -9.41 8.81
N ARG A 252 0.30 -9.51 9.81
CA ARG A 252 1.15 -10.68 10.00
C ARG A 252 0.30 -11.80 10.61
N ILE A 253 0.42 -12.99 10.03
CA ILE A 253 -0.31 -14.18 10.44
C ILE A 253 0.66 -15.18 11.07
N GLY A 254 0.37 -15.57 12.31
CA GLY A 254 1.02 -16.69 13.00
C GLY A 254 0.20 -17.96 12.85
N VAL A 255 0.86 -19.09 12.58
CA VAL A 255 0.20 -20.41 12.48
C VAL A 255 0.85 -21.36 13.46
N GLU A 256 0.06 -21.88 14.39
CA GLU A 256 0.45 -22.96 15.29
C GLU A 256 -0.34 -24.21 14.91
N ALA A 257 0.36 -25.28 14.54
CA ALA A 257 -0.29 -26.51 14.08
C ALA A 257 0.33 -27.76 14.70
N ALA A 258 -0.52 -28.68 15.17
CA ALA A 258 -0.15 -30.02 15.58
C ALA A 258 -0.32 -30.98 14.39
N VAL A 259 0.81 -31.40 13.80
CA VAL A 259 0.83 -32.16 12.55
C VAL A 259 1.37 -33.57 12.80
N ALA A 260 0.63 -34.57 12.34
CA ALA A 260 1.05 -35.96 12.28
C ALA A 260 1.65 -36.27 10.90
N PHE A 261 2.77 -36.98 10.89
CA PHE A 261 3.51 -37.31 9.67
C PHE A 261 3.37 -38.80 9.34
N THR A 262 3.33 -39.11 8.04
CA THR A 262 3.24 -40.48 7.51
C THR A 262 4.45 -41.36 7.87
N SER A 263 5.63 -40.75 8.08
CA SER A 263 6.83 -41.44 8.55
C SER A 263 7.73 -40.51 9.37
N VAL A 264 8.46 -41.09 10.33
CA VAL A 264 9.37 -40.33 11.21
C VAL A 264 10.57 -39.77 10.43
N GLU A 265 11.05 -40.51 9.43
CA GLU A 265 12.22 -40.14 8.61
C GLU A 265 11.97 -38.92 7.73
N GLN A 266 10.73 -38.74 7.26
CA GLN A 266 10.35 -37.60 6.42
C GLN A 266 9.93 -36.36 7.19
N ARG A 267 9.83 -36.44 8.54
CA ARG A 267 9.33 -35.34 9.39
C ARG A 267 10.00 -34.01 9.09
N LYS A 268 11.33 -33.94 9.13
CA LYS A 268 12.06 -32.68 8.90
C LYS A 268 11.88 -32.12 7.49
N VAL A 269 11.79 -33.00 6.49
CA VAL A 269 11.60 -32.60 5.09
C VAL A 269 10.17 -32.09 4.88
N ALA A 270 9.18 -32.79 5.44
CA ALA A 270 7.79 -32.38 5.40
C ALA A 270 7.57 -31.06 6.15
N GLU A 271 8.20 -30.87 7.31
CA GLU A 271 8.18 -29.62 8.07
C GLU A 271 8.72 -28.43 7.26
N GLY A 272 9.87 -28.57 6.62
CA GLY A 272 10.41 -27.53 5.72
C GLY A 272 9.44 -27.20 4.58
N ARG A 273 8.88 -28.22 3.93
CA ARG A 273 7.87 -28.03 2.86
C ARG A 273 6.60 -27.34 3.35
N ILE A 274 6.13 -27.66 4.57
CA ILE A 274 4.98 -26.99 5.17
C ILE A 274 5.28 -25.49 5.32
N ILE A 275 6.45 -25.14 5.84
CA ILE A 275 6.87 -23.74 6.03
C ILE A 275 6.93 -23.01 4.68
N ASP A 276 7.55 -23.62 3.66
CA ASP A 276 7.68 -23.01 2.33
C ASP A 276 6.32 -22.84 1.65
N ASN A 277 5.45 -23.87 1.72
CA ASN A 277 4.09 -23.81 1.20
C ASN A 277 3.25 -22.73 1.90
N LEU A 278 3.39 -22.57 3.22
CA LEU A 278 2.71 -21.52 3.98
C LEU A 278 3.24 -20.12 3.62
N LYS A 279 4.56 -19.96 3.47
CA LYS A 279 5.16 -18.69 3.01
C LYS A 279 4.64 -18.30 1.64
N GLN A 280 4.60 -19.25 0.71
CA GLN A 280 4.03 -19.02 -0.62
C GLN A 280 2.53 -18.69 -0.53
N PHE A 281 1.77 -19.45 0.25
CA PHE A 281 0.33 -19.25 0.43
C PHE A 281 0.00 -17.87 1.00
N PHE A 282 0.78 -17.36 1.96
CA PHE A 282 0.58 -16.04 2.55
C PHE A 282 1.21 -14.89 1.74
N HIS A 283 1.95 -15.17 0.66
CA HIS A 283 2.55 -14.12 -0.15
C HIS A 283 1.46 -13.23 -0.77
N PRO A 284 1.50 -11.89 -0.60
CA PRO A 284 0.41 -11.01 -1.05
C PRO A 284 0.12 -11.06 -2.56
N LEU A 285 1.16 -11.26 -3.37
CA LEU A 285 1.07 -11.22 -4.84
C LEU A 285 0.83 -12.57 -5.51
N TYR A 286 1.32 -13.66 -4.91
CA TYR A 286 1.35 -14.98 -5.55
C TYR A 286 0.71 -16.09 -4.71
N GLY A 287 0.23 -15.74 -3.51
CA GLY A 287 -0.42 -16.65 -2.58
C GLY A 287 -1.91 -16.86 -2.86
N GLY A 288 -2.62 -17.32 -1.83
CA GLY A 288 -4.04 -17.67 -1.91
C GLY A 288 -4.30 -18.99 -2.65
N ASP A 289 -5.56 -19.43 -2.63
CA ASP A 289 -5.99 -20.74 -3.15
C ASP A 289 -5.70 -20.95 -4.66
N ARG A 290 -5.61 -19.86 -5.44
CA ARG A 290 -5.38 -19.89 -6.89
C ARG A 290 -3.99 -19.42 -7.32
N ALA A 291 -3.09 -19.17 -6.37
CA ALA A 291 -1.78 -18.56 -6.63
C ALA A 291 -1.86 -17.23 -7.41
N ALA A 292 -2.96 -16.50 -7.27
CA ALA A 292 -3.21 -15.19 -7.89
C ALA A 292 -2.96 -14.02 -6.92
N GLY A 293 -2.50 -14.33 -5.70
CA GLY A 293 -2.34 -13.38 -4.61
C GLY A 293 -3.64 -13.10 -3.85
N TRP A 294 -3.49 -12.40 -2.72
CA TRP A 294 -4.58 -11.99 -1.84
C TRP A 294 -5.17 -10.66 -2.27
N GLU A 295 -6.49 -10.60 -2.47
CA GLU A 295 -7.17 -9.32 -2.66
C GLU A 295 -7.10 -8.48 -1.38
N LEU A 296 -7.04 -7.15 -1.52
CA LEU A 296 -7.05 -6.26 -0.36
C LEU A 296 -8.33 -6.48 0.46
N GLY A 297 -8.15 -6.74 1.76
CA GLY A 297 -9.26 -7.06 2.66
C GLY A 297 -9.85 -8.46 2.52
N GLN A 298 -9.24 -9.36 1.74
CA GLN A 298 -9.70 -10.75 1.62
C GLN A 298 -9.57 -11.49 2.97
N ASN A 299 -10.61 -12.23 3.33
CA ASN A 299 -10.61 -13.03 4.56
C ASN A 299 -9.74 -14.27 4.40
N LEU A 300 -9.00 -14.58 5.46
CA LEU A 300 -8.29 -15.83 5.64
C LEU A 300 -9.16 -16.82 6.43
N TYR A 301 -9.42 -18.00 5.88
CA TYR A 301 -10.15 -19.06 6.58
C TYR A 301 -9.19 -20.12 7.13
N VAL A 302 -9.48 -20.60 8.34
CA VAL A 302 -8.70 -21.67 9.00
C VAL A 302 -8.63 -22.94 8.14
N SER A 303 -9.70 -23.24 7.40
CA SER A 303 -9.76 -24.38 6.48
C SER A 303 -8.78 -24.29 5.32
N GLU A 304 -8.45 -23.09 4.84
CA GLU A 304 -7.50 -22.90 3.74
C GLU A 304 -6.08 -23.21 4.22
N VAL A 305 -5.71 -22.70 5.41
CA VAL A 305 -4.42 -23.01 6.03
C VAL A 305 -4.30 -24.51 6.36
N TYR A 306 -5.39 -25.10 6.88
CA TYR A 306 -5.46 -26.55 7.09
C TYR A 306 -5.19 -27.31 5.78
N ALA A 307 -5.81 -26.90 4.67
CA ALA A 307 -5.65 -27.55 3.38
C ALA A 307 -4.20 -27.48 2.88
N VAL A 308 -3.55 -26.31 3.02
CA VAL A 308 -2.13 -26.15 2.64
C VAL A 308 -1.24 -27.12 3.42
N ILE A 309 -1.42 -27.23 4.73
CA ILE A 309 -0.65 -28.15 5.57
C ILE A 309 -0.98 -29.61 5.21
N LYS A 310 -2.27 -29.96 5.14
CA LYS A 310 -2.74 -31.34 4.90
C LYS A 310 -2.33 -31.89 3.54
N ASN A 311 -2.29 -31.03 2.52
CA ASN A 311 -1.91 -31.38 1.14
C ASN A 311 -0.38 -31.42 0.94
N THR A 312 0.42 -31.05 1.95
CA THR A 312 1.87 -31.13 1.86
C THR A 312 2.32 -32.61 1.90
N PRO A 313 3.11 -33.08 0.91
CA PRO A 313 3.56 -34.47 0.88
C PRO A 313 4.34 -34.86 2.14
N GLY A 314 3.91 -35.95 2.79
CA GLY A 314 4.47 -36.46 4.03
C GLY A 314 3.57 -36.22 5.26
N VAL A 315 2.53 -35.39 5.13
CA VAL A 315 1.54 -35.13 6.19
C VAL A 315 0.40 -36.15 6.17
N ASP A 316 0.17 -36.78 7.32
CA ASP A 316 -0.94 -37.73 7.50
C ASP A 316 -2.22 -36.99 7.90
N TYR A 317 -2.22 -36.27 9.02
CA TYR A 317 -3.34 -35.43 9.44
C TYR A 317 -2.87 -34.26 10.31
N VAL A 318 -3.74 -33.25 10.48
CA VAL A 318 -3.54 -32.13 11.40
C VAL A 318 -4.56 -32.27 12.52
N SER A 319 -4.10 -32.40 13.76
CA SER A 319 -4.95 -32.61 14.94
C SER A 319 -5.38 -31.34 15.64
N GLY A 320 -4.70 -30.22 15.36
CA GLY A 320 -5.03 -28.91 15.92
C GLY A 320 -4.36 -27.82 15.10
N ILE A 321 -5.05 -26.71 14.91
CA ILE A 321 -4.54 -25.53 14.22
C ILE A 321 -5.10 -24.28 14.89
N VAL A 322 -4.22 -23.31 15.12
CA VAL A 322 -4.55 -21.99 15.65
C VAL A 322 -3.91 -20.95 14.73
N ILE A 323 -4.70 -19.95 14.37
CA ILE A 323 -4.25 -18.81 13.57
C ILE A 323 -4.26 -17.57 14.47
N LYS A 324 -3.13 -16.87 14.51
CA LYS A 324 -2.92 -15.63 15.24
C LYS A 324 -2.72 -14.50 14.24
N ALA A 325 -3.16 -13.29 14.58
CA ALA A 325 -2.98 -12.12 13.74
C ALA A 325 -2.29 -11.01 14.55
N SER A 326 -1.47 -10.19 13.88
CA SER A 326 -0.79 -9.04 14.49
C SER A 326 -1.70 -7.86 14.84
N VAL A 327 -3.01 -8.03 14.69
CA VAL A 327 -4.03 -7.04 15.04
C VAL A 327 -5.12 -7.75 15.81
N GLN A 328 -5.56 -7.12 16.90
CA GLN A 328 -6.63 -7.62 17.73
C GLN A 328 -7.96 -7.06 17.24
N CYS A 329 -8.82 -7.95 16.75
CA CYS A 329 -10.22 -7.67 16.47
C CYS A 329 -11.08 -8.67 17.23
N PHE A 330 -12.03 -8.19 18.02
CA PHE A 330 -12.95 -9.03 18.77
C PHE A 330 -14.32 -9.05 18.10
N THR A 331 -14.97 -10.21 18.03
CA THR A 331 -16.38 -10.29 17.63
C THR A 331 -17.22 -10.58 18.86
N ALA A 332 -17.96 -9.58 19.33
CA ALA A 332 -18.90 -9.72 20.44
C ALA A 332 -20.27 -10.13 19.89
N SER A 333 -20.63 -11.41 20.03
CA SER A 333 -21.89 -11.96 19.48
C SER A 333 -23.06 -11.73 20.41
N LEU A 334 -23.99 -10.82 20.09
CA LEU A 334 -25.12 -10.36 20.91
C LEU A 334 -26.18 -11.44 21.12
N GLU A 335 -26.64 -11.61 22.35
CA GLU A 335 -27.85 -12.41 22.58
C GLU A 335 -29.10 -11.67 22.12
N PRO A 336 -30.13 -12.42 21.70
CA PRO A 336 -31.47 -11.87 21.62
C PRO A 336 -31.92 -11.43 23.01
N LEU A 337 -32.40 -10.19 23.12
CA LEU A 337 -33.09 -9.73 24.32
C LEU A 337 -34.44 -10.47 24.44
N GLU A 338 -35.05 -10.45 25.63
CA GLU A 338 -36.41 -11.02 25.84
C GLU A 338 -37.45 -10.48 24.84
N ASN A 339 -37.21 -9.28 24.29
CA ASN A 339 -38.07 -8.61 23.32
C ASN A 339 -37.61 -8.77 21.85
N GLY A 340 -36.68 -9.69 21.57
CA GLY A 340 -36.11 -9.93 20.24
C GLY A 340 -34.66 -9.44 20.10
N PRO A 341 -34.06 -9.62 18.92
CA PRO A 341 -32.66 -9.25 18.69
C PRO A 341 -32.45 -7.74 18.83
N TYR A 342 -31.25 -7.34 19.28
CA TYR A 342 -30.92 -5.92 19.46
C TYR A 342 -31.06 -5.17 18.13
N LYS A 343 -31.81 -4.07 18.17
CA LYS A 343 -31.99 -3.14 17.06
C LYS A 343 -31.71 -1.73 17.56
N PRO A 344 -30.57 -1.11 17.18
CA PRO A 344 -30.20 0.19 17.69
C PRO A 344 -31.19 1.24 17.17
N LEU A 345 -31.62 2.16 18.04
CA LEU A 345 -32.56 3.21 17.67
C LEU A 345 -31.92 4.29 16.78
N ALA A 346 -30.60 4.46 16.89
CA ALA A 346 -29.80 5.37 16.10
C ALA A 346 -28.65 4.61 15.41
N ALA A 347 -28.11 5.16 14.33
CA ALA A 347 -26.92 4.59 13.72
C ALA A 347 -25.69 4.95 14.55
N TYR A 348 -24.75 4.00 14.66
CA TYR A 348 -23.47 4.18 15.31
C TYR A 348 -22.37 4.13 14.25
N PRO A 349 -21.65 5.23 13.99
CA PRO A 349 -20.54 5.20 13.04
C PRO A 349 -19.43 4.25 13.51
N LYS A 350 -18.56 3.88 12.57
CA LYS A 350 -17.25 3.28 12.89
C LYS A 350 -16.55 4.14 13.94
N TYR A 351 -15.83 3.49 14.86
CA TYR A 351 -15.22 4.13 16.03
C TYR A 351 -16.20 4.68 17.08
N SER A 352 -17.48 4.28 17.05
CA SER A 352 -18.31 4.44 18.26
C SER A 352 -17.77 3.57 19.40
N ALA A 353 -17.84 4.05 20.64
CA ALA A 353 -17.31 3.31 21.78
C ALA A 353 -18.25 2.17 22.20
N VAL A 354 -17.65 1.04 22.56
CA VAL A 354 -18.31 -0.12 23.18
C VAL A 354 -17.67 -0.31 24.55
N ARG A 355 -18.47 -0.11 25.60
CA ARG A 355 -17.98 -0.01 26.99
C ARG A 355 -18.61 -1.06 27.88
N SER A 356 -17.87 -1.58 28.85
CA SER A 356 -18.44 -2.31 29.98
C SER A 356 -19.30 -1.38 30.85
N ASP A 357 -20.15 -1.95 31.70
CA ASP A 357 -21.03 -1.23 32.61
C ASP A 357 -20.28 -0.35 33.63
N ASP A 358 -19.12 -0.81 34.08
CA ASP A 358 -18.21 -0.10 34.98
C ASP A 358 -17.20 0.79 34.25
N ASN A 359 -17.24 0.83 32.90
CA ASN A 359 -16.32 1.57 32.04
C ASN A 359 -14.83 1.15 32.22
N SER A 360 -14.56 -0.03 32.76
CA SER A 360 -13.22 -0.61 32.89
C SER A 360 -12.65 -1.14 31.57
N ILE A 361 -13.54 -1.55 30.65
CA ILE A 361 -13.20 -1.98 29.29
C ILE A 361 -13.91 -1.05 28.31
N GLN A 362 -13.15 -0.46 27.39
CA GLN A 362 -13.64 0.37 26.32
C GLN A 362 -12.93 -0.01 25.03
N PHE A 363 -13.67 -0.54 24.06
CA PHE A 363 -13.20 -0.78 22.70
C PHE A 363 -13.95 0.11 21.71
N ALA A 364 -13.53 0.09 20.45
CA ALA A 364 -14.16 0.85 19.38
C ALA A 364 -14.82 -0.08 18.37
N LEU A 365 -15.97 0.31 17.83
CA LEU A 365 -16.56 -0.39 16.70
C LEU A 365 -15.62 -0.35 15.49
N ALA A 366 -15.35 -1.52 14.90
CA ALA A 366 -14.61 -1.64 13.66
C ALA A 366 -15.45 -1.23 12.45
N GLU A 367 -16.78 -1.29 12.57
CA GLU A 367 -17.74 -1.11 11.49
C GLU A 367 -18.95 -0.29 11.97
N ARG A 368 -19.61 0.39 11.04
CA ARG A 368 -20.85 1.14 11.32
C ARG A 368 -21.99 0.17 11.60
N VAL A 369 -22.84 0.53 12.56
CA VAL A 369 -24.08 -0.19 12.87
C VAL A 369 -25.26 0.70 12.49
N GLU A 370 -26.14 0.21 11.59
CA GLU A 370 -27.28 1.00 11.10
C GLU A 370 -28.47 0.99 12.06
N ALA A 371 -29.18 2.12 12.12
CA ALA A 371 -30.41 2.24 12.90
C ALA A 371 -31.46 1.23 12.43
N GLY A 372 -32.12 0.57 13.38
CA GLY A 372 -33.20 -0.40 13.12
C GLY A 372 -32.74 -1.74 12.55
N SER A 373 -31.45 -1.90 12.23
CA SER A 373 -30.88 -3.17 11.75
C SER A 373 -30.82 -4.21 12.87
N GLU A 374 -30.99 -5.48 12.52
CA GLU A 374 -30.81 -6.57 13.47
C GLU A 374 -29.33 -6.84 13.68
N VAL A 375 -28.82 -6.55 14.88
CA VAL A 375 -27.40 -6.69 15.19
C VAL A 375 -27.20 -7.96 16.00
N LYS A 376 -26.56 -8.96 15.37
CA LYS A 376 -26.22 -10.25 16.00
C LYS A 376 -24.81 -10.27 16.57
N SER A 377 -23.94 -9.38 16.11
CA SER A 377 -22.57 -9.30 16.57
C SER A 377 -22.01 -7.91 16.32
N LEU A 378 -21.07 -7.50 17.15
CA LEU A 378 -20.27 -6.29 16.98
C LEU A 378 -18.81 -6.70 16.74
N VAL A 379 -18.18 -6.10 15.74
CA VAL A 379 -16.73 -6.23 15.54
C VAL A 379 -16.06 -5.05 16.24
N LEU A 380 -15.13 -5.33 17.15
CA LEU A 380 -14.46 -4.36 18.00
C LEU A 380 -12.98 -4.34 17.67
N LYS A 381 -12.41 -3.15 17.46
CA LYS A 381 -10.96 -2.98 17.34
C LYS A 381 -10.31 -2.97 18.72
N GLY A 382 -9.22 -3.73 18.84
CA GLY A 382 -8.30 -3.71 19.98
C GLY A 382 -6.92 -3.21 19.58
N PHE A 383 -5.90 -3.75 20.23
CA PHE A 383 -4.50 -3.37 20.03
C PHE A 383 -3.94 -3.89 18.69
N LYS A 384 -2.86 -3.27 18.21
CA LYS A 384 -2.12 -3.69 17.02
C LYS A 384 -0.63 -3.78 17.30
N GLU A 385 0.08 -4.73 16.68
CA GLU A 385 1.54 -4.76 16.69
C GLU A 385 2.10 -3.44 16.16
N ASN A 386 3.19 -2.99 16.75
CA ASN A 386 3.81 -1.68 16.58
C ASN A 386 2.90 -0.49 16.96
N GLY A 387 1.74 -0.76 17.58
CA GLY A 387 0.88 0.27 18.15
C GLY A 387 1.53 0.86 19.40
N LYS A 388 1.49 2.20 19.52
CA LYS A 388 1.89 2.91 20.74
C LYS A 388 0.75 2.85 21.73
N ILE A 389 1.01 2.48 22.98
CA ILE A 389 -0.01 2.43 24.04
C ILE A 389 0.52 3.16 25.27
N ARG A 390 -0.38 3.63 26.13
CA ARG A 390 -0.03 4.34 27.37
C ARG A 390 -0.36 3.46 28.57
N LEU A 391 0.64 3.17 29.38
CA LEU A 391 0.49 2.48 30.67
C LEU A 391 0.29 3.52 31.78
N ARG A 392 -0.82 3.39 32.50
CA ARG A 392 -1.22 4.33 33.55
C ARG A 392 -1.52 3.60 34.86
N TYR A 393 -1.06 4.20 35.95
CA TYR A 393 -1.44 3.77 37.29
C TYR A 393 -1.50 4.97 38.25
N ARG A 394 -2.70 5.26 38.75
CA ARG A 394 -2.96 6.31 39.75
C ARG A 394 -2.34 7.66 39.37
N THR A 395 -1.29 8.07 40.06
CA THR A 395 -0.63 9.38 39.92
C THR A 395 0.74 9.29 39.25
N TYR A 396 1.12 8.12 38.72
CA TYR A 396 2.36 7.99 37.97
C TYR A 396 2.25 8.75 36.64
N GLU A 397 3.38 9.26 36.16
CA GLU A 397 3.46 9.79 34.80
C GLU A 397 3.19 8.63 33.82
N PRO A 398 2.32 8.82 32.81
CA PRO A 398 2.03 7.77 31.83
C PRO A 398 3.30 7.36 31.09
N VAL A 399 3.51 6.05 30.96
CA VAL A 399 4.65 5.51 30.21
C VAL A 399 4.16 5.11 28.82
N GLU A 400 4.86 5.57 27.78
CA GLU A 400 4.60 5.11 26.41
C GLU A 400 5.26 3.77 26.16
N LEU A 401 4.47 2.81 25.69
CA LEU A 401 4.90 1.47 25.31
C LEU A 401 4.65 1.27 23.82
N ILE A 402 5.36 0.31 23.23
CA ILE A 402 5.09 -0.25 21.92
C ILE A 402 4.70 -1.72 22.05
N VAL A 403 3.63 -2.12 21.37
CA VAL A 403 3.21 -3.53 21.29
C VAL A 403 4.12 -4.26 20.32
N VAL A 404 4.92 -5.20 20.80
CA VAL A 404 5.86 -6.00 20.01
C VAL A 404 5.13 -7.14 19.29
N SER A 405 4.28 -7.87 20.02
CA SER A 405 3.50 -9.00 19.50
C SER A 405 2.16 -9.13 20.21
N ILE A 406 1.20 -9.80 19.55
CA ILE A 406 -0.16 -10.04 20.08
C ILE A 406 -0.48 -11.52 20.02
N ASP A 407 -0.95 -12.07 21.15
CA ASP A 407 -1.49 -13.43 21.24
C ASP A 407 -2.81 -13.42 22.02
N GLY A 408 -3.93 -13.34 21.30
CA GLY A 408 -5.26 -13.29 21.92
C GLY A 408 -5.40 -12.04 22.80
N ASP A 409 -5.53 -12.23 24.11
CA ASP A 409 -5.60 -11.21 25.16
C ASP A 409 -4.23 -10.93 25.84
N ILE A 410 -3.14 -11.44 25.27
CA ILE A 410 -1.77 -11.20 25.76
C ILE A 410 -1.03 -10.31 24.76
N LEU A 411 -0.42 -9.25 25.28
CA LEU A 411 0.42 -8.32 24.55
C LEU A 411 1.87 -8.48 25.03
N GLU A 412 2.81 -8.67 24.12
CA GLU A 412 4.21 -8.42 24.42
C GLU A 412 4.48 -6.93 24.21
N CYS A 413 4.99 -6.25 25.24
CA CYS A 413 5.21 -4.82 25.23
C CYS A 413 6.65 -4.48 25.59
N GLN A 414 7.13 -3.38 25.03
CA GLN A 414 8.40 -2.74 25.39
C GLN A 414 8.16 -1.24 25.61
N THR A 415 9.00 -0.60 26.41
CA THR A 415 8.98 0.87 26.53
C THR A 415 9.42 1.51 25.22
N LEU A 416 8.78 2.61 24.84
CA LEU A 416 9.05 3.24 23.54
C LEU A 416 10.48 3.81 23.44
N ASP A 417 11.04 4.25 24.57
CA ASP A 417 12.39 4.79 24.70
C ASP A 417 13.46 3.70 25.00
N GLY A 418 13.04 2.45 25.15
CA GLY A 418 13.89 1.32 25.52
C GLY A 418 14.44 1.38 26.95
N GLN A 419 13.96 2.29 27.80
CA GLN A 419 14.36 2.35 29.20
C GLN A 419 13.53 1.38 30.06
N PRO A 420 14.10 0.75 31.10
CA PRO A 420 13.33 -0.09 32.00
C PRO A 420 12.21 0.68 32.73
N LEU A 421 11.09 0.01 33.03
CA LEU A 421 10.01 0.61 33.82
C LEU A 421 10.52 1.17 35.16
N GLU A 422 10.29 2.46 35.42
CA GLU A 422 10.74 3.09 36.66
C GLU A 422 9.99 2.55 37.89
N TYR A 423 8.68 2.27 37.74
CA TYR A 423 7.80 1.82 38.81
C TYR A 423 7.23 0.42 38.55
N SER A 424 6.75 -0.24 39.60
CA SER A 424 5.95 -1.46 39.47
C SER A 424 4.48 -1.09 39.26
N TYR A 425 3.82 -1.78 38.32
CA TYR A 425 2.41 -1.56 37.97
C TYR A 425 1.60 -2.79 38.38
N PRO A 426 0.73 -2.70 39.40
CA PRO A 426 -0.01 -3.87 39.88
C PRO A 426 -1.15 -4.25 38.93
N GLU A 427 -1.74 -5.43 39.19
CA GLU A 427 -2.99 -5.87 38.55
C GLU A 427 -4.06 -4.77 38.64
N GLY A 428 -4.77 -4.54 37.55
CA GLY A 428 -5.77 -3.48 37.39
C GLY A 428 -5.21 -2.13 36.91
N SER A 429 -3.91 -2.02 36.60
CA SER A 429 -3.37 -0.80 35.95
C SER A 429 -3.92 -0.65 34.53
N ASP A 430 -4.12 0.59 34.09
CA ASP A 430 -4.75 0.89 32.80
C ASP A 430 -3.75 0.83 31.64
N LEU A 431 -4.21 0.24 30.54
CA LEU A 431 -3.62 0.36 29.21
C LEU A 431 -4.58 1.11 28.29
N GLU A 432 -4.06 2.16 27.66
CA GLU A 432 -4.82 3.04 26.80
C GLU A 432 -4.18 3.16 25.40
N PHE A 433 -4.99 3.29 24.37
CA PHE A 433 -4.57 3.54 22.99
C PHE A 433 -5.55 4.49 22.31
N ASP A 434 -5.10 5.61 21.78
CA ASP A 434 -5.99 6.51 21.05
C ASP A 434 -6.27 5.96 19.65
N ILE A 435 -7.55 5.88 19.30
CA ILE A 435 -8.01 5.54 17.94
C ILE A 435 -8.32 6.81 17.15
N THR A 436 -8.96 7.79 17.79
CA THR A 436 -9.21 9.15 17.27
C THR A 436 -8.91 10.17 18.38
N ASP A 437 -8.94 11.46 18.06
CA ASP A 437 -8.71 12.55 19.03
C ASP A 437 -9.64 12.49 20.26
N ASP A 438 -10.83 11.91 20.09
CA ASP A 438 -11.90 11.84 21.09
C ASP A 438 -12.21 10.40 21.58
N LEU A 439 -11.54 9.39 21.02
CA LEU A 439 -11.77 7.99 21.37
C LEU A 439 -10.49 7.25 21.70
N THR A 440 -10.47 6.69 22.91
CA THR A 440 -9.39 5.84 23.40
C THR A 440 -9.92 4.43 23.63
N VAL A 441 -9.21 3.41 23.15
CA VAL A 441 -9.33 2.03 23.64
C VAL A 441 -8.70 1.96 25.01
N ARG A 442 -9.43 1.43 25.98
CA ARG A 442 -8.96 1.27 27.35
C ARG A 442 -9.27 -0.12 27.87
N THR A 443 -8.30 -0.72 28.52
CA THR A 443 -8.47 -1.96 29.28
C THR A 443 -7.50 -1.95 30.46
N TYR A 444 -7.64 -2.89 31.40
CA TYR A 444 -6.70 -3.06 32.50
C TYR A 444 -5.84 -4.31 32.33
N ILE A 445 -4.68 -4.28 32.97
CA ILE A 445 -3.77 -5.42 33.03
C ILE A 445 -4.26 -6.41 34.10
N LEU A 446 -4.33 -7.68 33.76
CA LEU A 446 -4.70 -8.78 34.66
C LEU A 446 -3.51 -9.35 35.43
N ASN A 447 -2.29 -8.99 35.05
CA ASN A 447 -1.06 -9.37 35.72
C ASN A 447 -0.26 -8.13 36.13
N GLY A 448 0.46 -8.22 37.25
CA GLY A 448 1.37 -7.15 37.66
C GLY A 448 2.68 -7.12 36.87
N LEU A 449 3.24 -5.93 36.70
CA LEU A 449 4.55 -5.66 36.10
C LEU A 449 5.52 -5.15 37.16
N ALA A 450 6.72 -5.73 37.21
CA ALA A 450 7.78 -5.28 38.09
C ALA A 450 8.54 -4.10 37.48
N SER A 451 9.02 -3.18 38.32
CA SER A 451 9.99 -2.16 37.92
C SER A 451 11.29 -2.80 37.40
N GLY A 452 11.97 -2.13 36.48
CA GLY A 452 13.22 -2.59 35.87
C GLY A 452 13.04 -3.54 34.69
N ALA A 453 11.81 -3.78 34.23
CA ALA A 453 11.55 -4.56 33.03
C ALA A 453 11.63 -3.69 31.77
N GLU A 454 12.39 -4.14 30.77
CA GLU A 454 12.48 -3.50 29.43
C GLU A 454 11.48 -4.11 28.43
N SER A 455 11.24 -5.43 28.53
CA SER A 455 10.27 -6.18 27.72
C SER A 455 9.46 -7.10 28.62
N PHE A 456 8.14 -7.13 28.45
CA PHE A 456 7.24 -7.87 29.33
C PHE A 456 5.94 -8.27 28.64
N PHE A 457 5.26 -9.27 29.19
CA PHE A 457 3.95 -9.72 28.72
C PHE A 457 2.85 -9.14 29.60
N VAL A 458 1.86 -8.55 28.96
CA VAL A 458 0.68 -8.00 29.60
C VAL A 458 -0.52 -8.82 29.18
N LYS A 459 -1.15 -9.49 30.15
CA LYS A 459 -2.47 -10.07 29.95
C LYS A 459 -3.49 -8.97 30.19
N ILE A 460 -4.33 -8.67 29.20
CA ILE A 460 -5.34 -7.61 29.32
C ILE A 460 -6.73 -8.19 29.59
N ALA A 461 -7.59 -7.38 30.19
CA ALA A 461 -9.01 -7.70 30.26
C ALA A 461 -9.67 -7.53 28.88
N VAL A 462 -10.59 -8.43 28.57
CA VAL A 462 -11.41 -8.44 27.36
C VAL A 462 -12.85 -8.75 27.75
N PHE A 463 -13.81 -8.43 26.89
CA PHE A 463 -15.21 -8.76 27.17
C PHE A 463 -15.41 -10.28 27.30
N GLU A 464 -16.07 -10.68 28.37
CA GLU A 464 -16.43 -12.06 28.65
C GLU A 464 -17.90 -12.36 28.32
N PRO A 465 -18.26 -13.64 28.11
CA PRO A 465 -19.65 -14.02 27.95
C PRO A 465 -20.48 -13.59 29.18
N LYS A 466 -21.58 -12.86 28.93
CA LYS A 466 -22.54 -12.27 29.87
C LYS A 466 -22.23 -10.85 30.34
N ASP A 467 -21.12 -10.26 29.91
CA ASP A 467 -20.86 -8.85 30.15
C ASP A 467 -21.97 -7.98 29.57
N ILE A 468 -22.32 -6.91 30.27
CA ILE A 468 -23.25 -5.91 29.75
C ILE A 468 -22.43 -4.83 29.07
N VAL A 469 -22.68 -4.62 27.78
CA VAL A 469 -21.98 -3.61 26.98
C VAL A 469 -22.90 -2.48 26.55
N PHE A 470 -22.33 -1.28 26.50
CA PHE A 470 -22.99 -0.05 26.12
C PHE A 470 -22.35 0.53 24.86
N LEU A 471 -23.20 0.89 23.89
CA LEU A 471 -22.80 1.63 22.69
C LEU A 471 -23.00 3.13 22.93
N SER A 472 -21.94 3.91 22.76
CA SER A 472 -21.96 5.37 22.83
C SER A 472 -21.36 5.98 21.57
N LYS A 473 -21.99 7.02 21.02
CA LYS A 473 -21.41 7.79 19.93
C LYS A 473 -20.31 8.72 20.48
N THR A 474 -19.35 9.04 19.63
CA THR A 474 -18.25 9.96 19.93
C THR A 474 -18.72 11.41 20.15
N ASP A 475 -19.84 11.80 19.54
CA ASP A 475 -20.39 13.18 19.54
C ASP A 475 -21.48 13.45 20.61
N GLU A 476 -21.98 12.45 21.33
CA GLU A 476 -23.07 12.61 22.30
C GLU A 476 -22.82 11.82 23.61
N TYR A 477 -22.91 12.50 24.76
CA TYR A 477 -23.02 11.92 26.11
C TYR A 477 -24.38 11.21 26.34
N VAL A 478 -24.85 10.41 25.38
CA VAL A 478 -26.13 9.70 25.46
C VAL A 478 -25.88 8.20 25.44
N ASN A 479 -25.87 7.61 26.65
CA ASN A 479 -25.89 6.16 26.82
C ASN A 479 -27.21 5.57 26.29
N THR A 480 -27.16 4.45 25.56
CA THR A 480 -28.37 3.69 25.21
C THR A 480 -28.47 2.36 25.96
N THR A 481 -29.64 1.74 25.87
CA THR A 481 -30.19 0.64 26.70
C THR A 481 -29.31 -0.63 26.77
N PRO A 482 -29.21 -1.30 27.94
CA PRO A 482 -28.25 -2.40 28.16
C PRO A 482 -28.58 -3.69 27.39
N SER A 483 -27.55 -4.41 26.94
CA SER A 483 -27.64 -5.73 26.28
C SER A 483 -26.88 -6.81 27.07
N ARG A 484 -27.42 -8.03 27.20
CA ARG A 484 -26.78 -9.21 27.85
C ARG A 484 -26.36 -10.26 26.81
N PHE A 485 -25.49 -11.23 27.16
CA PHE A 485 -24.98 -12.34 26.31
C PHE A 485 -25.04 -13.73 27.02
N ALA A 486 -25.19 -14.87 26.30
CA ALA A 486 -25.28 -16.21 26.89
C ALA A 486 -24.82 -17.35 25.97
N ALA A 487 -23.98 -18.17 26.61
CA ALA A 487 -23.85 -19.62 26.59
C ALA A 487 -24.25 -20.38 25.31
N SER A 488 -23.25 -20.71 24.48
CA SER A 488 -22.49 -21.96 24.61
C SER A 488 -21.53 -22.13 23.42
N THR A 489 -20.31 -22.57 23.74
CA THR A 489 -19.23 -22.98 22.81
C THR A 489 -18.38 -21.86 22.21
N LEU A 490 -17.12 -21.83 22.67
CA LEU A 490 -15.91 -21.22 22.09
C LEU A 490 -16.01 -19.79 21.56
N ILE A 491 -15.26 -18.87 22.19
CA ILE A 491 -14.69 -17.70 21.49
C ILE A 491 -13.97 -18.27 20.26
N THR A 492 -14.63 -18.19 19.10
CA THR A 492 -14.12 -18.74 17.85
C THR A 492 -13.73 -17.55 17.00
N PHE A 493 -12.42 -17.35 16.85
CA PHE A 493 -11.82 -16.45 15.87
C PHE A 493 -12.32 -16.84 14.47
N SER A 494 -13.11 -15.97 13.85
CA SER A 494 -13.50 -16.13 12.46
C SER A 494 -13.54 -14.76 11.80
N LEU A 495 -12.56 -14.50 10.94
CA LEU A 495 -12.65 -13.46 9.91
C LEU A 495 -13.89 -13.77 9.07
N LYS A 496 -14.95 -12.96 9.22
CA LYS A 496 -16.15 -13.08 8.41
C LYS A 496 -16.44 -11.75 7.71
N ARG A 497 -16.35 -11.84 6.39
CA ARG A 497 -16.70 -10.93 5.30
C ARG A 497 -17.76 -9.87 5.61
N MET A 498 -17.45 -8.63 5.26
CA MET A 498 -18.43 -7.65 4.81
C MET A 498 -18.47 -7.61 3.27
N SER A 499 -19.69 -7.43 2.77
CA SER A 499 -20.09 -7.20 1.38
C SER A 499 -19.76 -5.79 0.90
#